data_AF-A0AAW0XM74-F1
#
_entry.id   AF-A0AAW0XM74-F1
#
_cell.length_a   1.000
_cell.length_b   1.000
_cell.length_c   1.000
_cell.angle_alpha   90.00
_cell.angle_beta   90.00
_cell.angle_gamma   90.00
#
_symmetry.space_group_name_H-M   'P 1'
#
loop_
_entity.id
_entity.type
_entity.pdbx_description
1 polymer ?
#
loop_
_entity_poly.entity_id
_entity_poly.type
_entity_poly.pdbx_seq_one_letter_code
_entity_poly.pdbx_strand_id
1 'polypeptide(L)'
;TERLYTQAAEIIASEYGKTFTWDMQVHCMGLKASVDAQYNIESLNLPLTVNQYLDKVSIVYKTVFPNAQLMPDTERLYTDATQAIASQYNKVYTWEIKVQCMGMKGAMAAQCIIDSLHLPLTVDQYLEKIISQYDTLFPNAQILPGAEKLVRHLHKHSIPIAIASGGAQDSFELKTTNHKEFVTMFSHVVLASTDPEVQNGKPAPDVFLVCANRFSDTPKPEQCLVFEDAPNGVAAGVAAGMQVVMVPDPRLDDKMTKGASQVLKSLEDFRPELFGLPKYDD
;
A
#
# COMPACT_ATOMS: atom_id res chain seq x y z
N THR A 1 -16.96 1.85 -3.20
CA THR A 1 -16.64 2.63 -4.41
C THR A 1 -17.60 3.79 -4.66
N GLU A 2 -18.92 3.56 -4.71
CA GLU A 2 -19.93 4.61 -4.99
C GLU A 2 -19.95 5.73 -3.95
N ARG A 3 -19.94 5.38 -2.66
CA ARG A 3 -19.87 6.36 -1.55
C ARG A 3 -18.66 7.30 -1.64
N LEU A 4 -17.56 6.83 -2.22
CA LEU A 4 -16.33 7.59 -2.32
C LEU A 4 -16.34 8.58 -3.51
N TYR A 5 -16.91 8.18 -4.65
CA TYR A 5 -17.11 9.10 -5.78
C TYR A 5 -18.10 10.20 -5.44
N THR A 6 -19.16 9.86 -4.68
CA THR A 6 -20.12 10.84 -4.13
C THR A 6 -19.42 11.87 -3.25
N GLN A 7 -18.61 11.43 -2.29
CA GLN A 7 -17.89 12.37 -1.39
C GLN A 7 -16.86 13.22 -2.15
N ALA A 8 -16.15 12.65 -3.13
CA ALA A 8 -15.26 13.43 -3.99
C ALA A 8 -16.02 14.48 -4.79
N ALA A 9 -17.18 14.14 -5.37
CA ALA A 9 -18.03 15.06 -6.11
C ALA A 9 -18.63 16.14 -5.21
N GLU A 10 -19.03 15.83 -3.98
CA GLU A 10 -19.51 16.78 -2.97
C GLU A 10 -18.43 17.80 -2.59
N ILE A 11 -17.22 17.33 -2.33
CA ILE A 11 -16.08 18.19 -1.97
C ILE A 11 -15.73 19.10 -3.15
N ILE A 12 -15.57 18.55 -4.35
CA ILE A 12 -15.28 19.34 -5.54
C ILE A 12 -16.39 20.35 -5.80
N ALA A 13 -17.67 19.96 -5.72
CA ALA A 13 -18.78 20.89 -5.88
C ALA A 13 -18.71 22.03 -4.86
N SER A 14 -18.40 21.74 -3.60
CA SER A 14 -18.30 22.74 -2.54
C SER A 14 -17.18 23.77 -2.76
N GLU A 15 -16.04 23.36 -3.35
CA GLU A 15 -14.95 24.28 -3.72
C GLU A 15 -15.40 25.37 -4.70
N TYR A 16 -16.42 25.08 -5.52
CA TYR A 16 -17.01 26.00 -6.49
C TYR A 16 -18.33 26.62 -6.01
N GLY A 17 -18.67 26.49 -4.72
CA GLY A 17 -19.92 26.99 -4.16
C GLY A 17 -21.16 26.30 -4.74
N LYS A 18 -21.03 25.04 -5.16
CA LYS A 18 -22.11 24.21 -5.71
C LYS A 18 -22.47 23.08 -4.74
N THR A 19 -23.62 22.45 -4.99
CA THR A 19 -24.10 21.31 -4.21
C THR A 19 -24.28 20.12 -5.12
N PHE A 20 -23.58 19.03 -4.81
CA PHE A 20 -23.81 17.74 -5.44
C PHE A 20 -25.09 17.13 -4.85
N THR A 21 -26.04 16.75 -5.69
CA THR A 21 -27.38 16.31 -5.24
C THR A 21 -27.55 14.80 -5.33
N TRP A 22 -28.57 14.29 -4.64
CA TRP A 22 -28.93 12.88 -4.70
C TRP A 22 -29.29 12.42 -6.12
N ASP A 23 -30.00 13.24 -6.90
CA ASP A 23 -30.36 12.88 -8.29
C ASP A 23 -29.13 12.75 -9.18
N MET A 24 -28.12 13.60 -8.95
CA MET A 24 -26.83 13.49 -9.63
C MET A 24 -26.09 12.23 -9.22
N GLN A 25 -26.09 11.89 -7.93
CA GLN A 25 -25.51 10.64 -7.45
C GLN A 25 -26.15 9.42 -8.14
N VAL A 26 -27.48 9.40 -8.20
CA VAL A 26 -28.22 8.30 -8.84
C VAL A 26 -27.88 8.16 -10.32
N HIS A 27 -27.70 9.29 -11.02
CA HIS A 27 -27.32 9.28 -12.42
C HIS A 27 -25.91 8.70 -12.66
N CYS A 28 -24.96 9.01 -11.78
CA CYS A 28 -23.57 8.57 -11.90
C CYS A 28 -23.35 7.09 -11.50
N MET A 29 -24.34 6.41 -10.92
CA MET A 29 -24.16 5.03 -10.47
C MET A 29 -23.87 4.07 -11.65
N GLY A 30 -22.73 3.39 -11.58
CA GLY A 30 -22.32 2.38 -12.55
C GLY A 30 -21.74 2.92 -13.87
N LEU A 31 -21.59 4.23 -14.01
CA LEU A 31 -20.97 4.83 -15.18
C LEU A 31 -19.43 4.77 -15.11
N LYS A 32 -18.78 5.00 -16.26
CA LYS A 32 -17.32 5.13 -16.31
C LYS A 32 -16.92 6.49 -15.74
N ALA A 33 -15.77 6.54 -15.05
CA ALA A 33 -15.28 7.75 -14.39
C ALA A 33 -15.19 8.99 -15.30
N SER A 34 -14.83 8.83 -16.59
CA SER A 34 -14.80 9.94 -17.55
C SER A 34 -16.20 10.45 -17.93
N VAL A 35 -17.20 9.56 -17.91
CA VAL A 35 -18.61 9.91 -18.18
C VAL A 35 -19.21 10.62 -16.96
N ASP A 36 -18.91 10.13 -15.75
CA ASP A 36 -19.29 10.81 -14.50
C ASP A 36 -18.67 12.20 -14.40
N ALA A 37 -17.38 12.32 -14.72
CA ALA A 37 -16.68 13.60 -14.72
C ALA A 37 -17.34 14.59 -15.68
N GLN A 38 -17.64 14.17 -16.91
CA GLN A 38 -18.32 15.01 -17.89
C GLN A 38 -19.70 15.45 -17.39
N TYR A 39 -20.52 14.52 -16.89
CA TYR A 39 -21.85 14.82 -16.36
C TYR A 39 -21.81 15.80 -15.18
N ASN A 40 -20.88 15.61 -14.24
CA ASN A 40 -20.74 16.48 -13.08
C ASN A 40 -20.26 17.88 -13.47
N ILE A 41 -19.32 17.99 -14.40
CA ILE A 41 -18.85 19.27 -14.94
C ILE A 41 -20.03 20.05 -15.56
N GLU A 42 -20.81 19.40 -16.42
CA GLU A 42 -21.95 20.03 -17.11
C GLU A 42 -23.06 20.41 -16.14
N SER A 43 -23.45 19.48 -15.26
CA SER A 43 -24.57 19.65 -14.34
C SER A 43 -24.30 20.70 -13.25
N LEU A 44 -23.04 20.83 -12.81
CA LEU A 44 -22.64 21.84 -11.82
C LEU A 44 -22.09 23.12 -12.46
N ASN A 45 -21.99 23.16 -13.80
CA ASN A 45 -21.38 24.24 -14.58
C ASN A 45 -19.97 24.61 -14.07
N LEU A 46 -19.10 23.60 -13.93
CA LEU A 46 -17.74 23.77 -13.43
C LEU A 46 -16.80 24.24 -14.54
N PRO A 47 -15.89 25.19 -14.27
CA PRO A 47 -14.90 25.65 -15.24
C PRO A 47 -13.70 24.68 -15.31
N LEU A 48 -13.97 23.39 -15.54
CA LEU A 48 -13.00 22.31 -15.55
C LEU A 48 -13.13 21.46 -16.81
N THR A 49 -12.00 21.01 -17.35
CA THR A 49 -11.97 19.89 -18.30
C THR A 49 -12.14 18.56 -17.56
N VAL A 50 -12.53 17.49 -18.26
CA VAL A 50 -12.63 16.12 -17.69
C VAL A 50 -11.34 15.72 -16.99
N ASN A 51 -10.18 15.97 -17.60
CA ASN A 51 -8.89 15.61 -17.00
C ASN A 51 -8.63 16.39 -15.70
N GLN A 52 -8.90 17.70 -15.67
CA GLN A 52 -8.73 18.51 -14.46
C GLN A 52 -9.70 18.08 -13.34
N TYR A 53 -10.93 17.68 -13.69
CA TYR A 53 -11.88 17.15 -12.72
C TYR A 53 -11.42 15.80 -12.17
N LEU A 54 -10.95 14.88 -13.03
CA LEU A 54 -10.39 13.60 -12.61
C LEU A 54 -9.12 13.76 -11.77
N ASP A 55 -8.27 14.74 -12.07
CA ASP A 55 -7.11 15.10 -11.25
C ASP A 55 -7.54 15.59 -9.87
N LYS A 56 -8.57 16.44 -9.79
CA LYS A 56 -9.17 16.86 -8.52
C LYS A 56 -9.79 15.71 -7.75
N VAL A 57 -10.50 14.81 -8.42
CA VAL A 57 -11.02 13.58 -7.81
C VAL A 57 -9.86 12.76 -7.24
N SER A 58 -8.76 12.59 -7.98
CA SER A 58 -7.53 11.93 -7.51
C SER A 58 -6.91 12.63 -6.29
N ILE A 59 -6.89 13.97 -6.26
CA ILE A 59 -6.40 14.76 -5.12
C ILE A 59 -7.32 14.56 -3.90
N VAL A 60 -8.64 14.68 -4.06
CA VAL A 60 -9.59 14.46 -2.96
C VAL A 60 -9.50 13.04 -2.43
N TYR A 61 -9.33 12.04 -3.31
CA TYR A 61 -9.04 10.67 -2.89
C TYR A 61 -7.77 10.60 -2.03
N LYS A 62 -6.66 11.21 -2.46
CA LYS A 62 -5.40 11.25 -1.71
C LYS A 62 -5.51 11.99 -0.38
N THR A 63 -6.36 13.01 -0.28
CA THR A 63 -6.49 13.86 0.91
C THR A 63 -7.49 13.32 1.93
N VAL A 64 -8.59 12.71 1.47
CA VAL A 64 -9.68 12.23 2.33
C VAL A 64 -9.52 10.75 2.68
N PHE A 65 -8.90 9.96 1.80
CA PHE A 65 -8.69 8.52 1.99
C PHE A 65 -7.25 8.15 1.68
N PRO A 66 -6.31 8.45 2.59
CA PRO A 66 -4.89 8.17 2.38
C PRO A 66 -4.61 6.67 2.55
N ASN A 67 -4.84 5.93 1.47
CA ASN A 67 -4.22 4.67 1.08
C ASN A 67 -4.37 3.42 1.97
N ALA A 68 -4.23 2.28 1.29
CA ALA A 68 -4.23 0.96 1.87
C ALA A 68 -2.97 0.19 1.50
N GLN A 69 -2.49 -0.63 2.43
CA GLN A 69 -1.35 -1.55 2.43
C GLN A 69 -1.73 -2.64 3.47
N LEU A 70 -0.87 -3.62 3.79
CA LEU A 70 -1.14 -4.66 4.81
C LEU A 70 -0.25 -4.59 6.09
N MET A 71 0.91 -3.93 6.05
CA MET A 71 1.77 -3.64 7.22
C MET A 71 1.91 -2.14 7.46
N PRO A 72 2.21 -1.65 8.68
CA PRO A 72 2.14 -0.23 9.04
C PRO A 72 2.62 0.66 7.89
N ASP A 73 1.83 1.66 7.49
CA ASP A 73 2.03 2.49 6.30
C ASP A 73 3.48 2.96 6.22
N THR A 74 4.32 2.23 5.50
CA THR A 74 5.77 2.46 5.52
C THR A 74 6.28 2.94 4.19
N GLU A 75 5.58 2.63 3.11
CA GLU A 75 5.84 3.21 1.79
C GLU A 75 5.66 4.73 1.77
N ARG A 76 4.70 5.26 2.53
CA ARG A 76 4.60 6.71 2.76
C ARG A 76 5.79 7.21 3.55
N LEU A 77 6.19 6.55 4.63
CA LEU A 77 7.30 7.00 5.47
C LEU A 77 8.64 6.98 4.71
N TYR A 78 8.87 6.01 3.82
CA TYR A 78 10.02 6.01 2.92
C TYR A 78 10.00 7.22 1.98
N THR A 79 8.81 7.59 1.48
CA THR A 79 8.61 8.76 0.61
C THR A 79 8.87 10.05 1.40
N ASP A 80 8.31 10.18 2.59
CA ASP A 80 8.45 11.34 3.47
C ASP A 80 9.90 11.51 3.93
N ALA A 81 10.58 10.42 4.29
CA ALA A 81 12.00 10.41 4.64
C ALA A 81 12.89 10.88 3.48
N THR A 82 12.65 10.35 2.28
CA THR A 82 13.41 10.73 1.08
C THR A 82 13.15 12.19 0.70
N GLN A 83 11.89 12.62 0.76
CA GLN A 83 11.51 14.01 0.49
C GLN A 83 12.12 14.96 1.52
N ALA A 84 12.21 14.58 2.80
CA ALA A 84 12.84 15.41 3.83
C ALA A 84 14.34 15.67 3.54
N ILE A 85 15.05 14.69 2.95
CA ILE A 85 16.42 14.88 2.47
C ILE A 85 16.42 15.74 1.20
N ALA A 86 15.58 15.41 0.22
CA ALA A 86 15.51 16.12 -1.07
C ALA A 86 15.23 17.63 -0.89
N SER A 87 14.34 17.99 0.05
CA SER A 87 14.00 19.38 0.37
C SER A 87 15.20 20.20 0.84
N GLN A 88 16.21 19.60 1.49
CA GLN A 88 17.45 20.29 1.90
C GLN A 88 18.26 20.79 0.69
N TYR A 89 18.01 20.21 -0.49
CA TYR A 89 18.68 20.55 -1.75
C TYR A 89 17.73 21.21 -2.76
N ASN A 90 16.55 21.66 -2.31
CA ASN A 90 15.50 22.22 -3.17
C ASN A 90 15.05 21.26 -4.29
N LYS A 91 14.99 19.96 -3.98
CA LYS A 91 14.56 18.90 -4.90
C LYS A 91 13.22 18.31 -4.45
N VAL A 92 12.47 17.78 -5.42
CA VAL A 92 11.19 17.11 -5.20
C VAL A 92 11.33 15.65 -5.57
N TYR A 93 11.01 14.76 -4.63
CA TYR A 93 10.98 13.32 -4.85
C TYR A 93 9.64 12.93 -5.46
N THR A 94 9.61 12.79 -6.79
CA THR A 94 8.37 12.54 -7.53
C THR A 94 7.99 11.06 -7.55
N TRP A 95 6.75 10.78 -7.95
CA TRP A 95 6.27 9.41 -8.13
C TRP A 95 7.07 8.64 -9.18
N GLU A 96 7.48 9.31 -10.26
CA GLU A 96 8.26 8.69 -11.34
C GLU A 96 9.60 8.17 -10.82
N ILE A 97 10.29 8.94 -9.98
CA ILE A 97 11.55 8.53 -9.34
C ILE A 97 11.28 7.39 -8.36
N LYS A 98 10.19 7.46 -7.59
CA LYS A 98 9.80 6.38 -6.68
C LYS A 98 9.60 5.06 -7.41
N VAL A 99 8.86 5.06 -8.52
CA VAL A 99 8.63 3.86 -9.34
C VAL A 99 9.94 3.31 -9.89
N GLN A 100 10.87 4.17 -10.32
CA GLN A 100 12.18 3.76 -10.84
C GLN A 100 13.02 3.01 -9.79
N CYS A 101 12.97 3.44 -8.52
CA CYS A 101 13.77 2.84 -7.46
C CYS A 101 13.02 1.73 -6.68
N MET A 102 11.72 1.52 -6.94
CA MET A 102 10.90 0.54 -6.23
C MET A 102 11.42 -0.89 -6.42
N GLY A 103 11.57 -1.63 -5.32
CA GLY A 103 12.09 -3.00 -5.33
C GLY A 103 13.62 -3.11 -5.39
N MET A 104 14.37 -2.00 -5.51
CA MET A 104 15.83 -2.01 -5.37
C MET A 104 16.26 -2.16 -3.91
N LYS A 105 17.44 -2.75 -3.68
CA LYS A 105 17.98 -2.95 -2.32
C LYS A 105 18.98 -1.86 -1.95
N GLY A 106 18.85 -1.34 -0.72
CA GLY A 106 19.89 -0.57 -0.01
C GLY A 106 20.64 0.45 -0.87
N ALA A 107 21.95 0.24 -1.02
CA ALA A 107 22.84 1.13 -1.77
C ALA A 107 22.41 1.37 -3.23
N MET A 108 21.80 0.40 -3.91
CA MET A 108 21.31 0.59 -5.28
C MET A 108 20.14 1.56 -5.33
N ALA A 109 19.20 1.45 -4.38
CA ALA A 109 18.09 2.39 -4.26
C ALA A 109 18.59 3.79 -3.90
N ALA A 110 19.55 3.88 -2.97
CA ALA A 110 20.20 5.15 -2.63
C ALA A 110 20.88 5.81 -3.83
N GLN A 111 21.66 5.04 -4.61
CA GLN A 111 22.30 5.52 -5.82
C GLN A 111 21.27 5.99 -6.86
N CYS A 112 20.21 5.20 -7.10
CA CYS A 112 19.10 5.57 -7.98
C CYS A 112 18.48 6.93 -7.61
N ILE A 113 18.23 7.16 -6.31
CA ILE A 113 17.65 8.41 -5.81
C ILE A 113 18.63 9.57 -5.96
N ILE A 114 19.90 9.39 -5.57
CA ILE A 114 20.96 10.40 -5.70
C ILE A 114 21.10 10.85 -7.14
N ASP A 115 21.19 9.91 -8.07
CA ASP A 115 21.38 10.17 -9.50
C ASP A 115 20.15 10.88 -10.07
N SER A 116 18.94 10.39 -9.78
CA SER A 116 17.69 10.97 -10.30
C SER A 116 17.47 12.40 -9.82
N LEU A 117 17.77 12.69 -8.56
CA LEU A 117 17.59 14.01 -7.96
C LEU A 117 18.82 14.92 -8.16
N HIS A 118 19.92 14.38 -8.69
CA HIS A 118 21.22 15.04 -8.79
C HIS A 118 21.67 15.59 -7.43
N LEU A 119 21.60 14.77 -6.38
CA LEU A 119 22.01 15.17 -5.04
C LEU A 119 23.54 15.20 -4.93
N PRO A 120 24.12 16.23 -4.30
CA PRO A 120 25.55 16.30 -4.06
C PRO A 120 25.93 15.45 -2.83
N LEU A 121 25.56 14.17 -2.84
CA LEU A 121 25.76 13.22 -1.75
C LEU A 121 26.43 11.95 -2.29
N THR A 122 27.31 11.36 -1.49
CA THR A 122 27.71 9.96 -1.69
C THR A 122 26.60 9.03 -1.19
N VAL A 123 26.65 7.76 -1.60
CA VAL A 123 25.72 6.73 -1.11
C VAL A 123 25.77 6.64 0.42
N ASP A 124 26.96 6.61 1.02
CA ASP A 124 27.11 6.50 2.47
C ASP A 124 26.49 7.70 3.21
N GLN A 125 26.74 8.93 2.71
CA GLN A 125 26.14 10.14 3.30
C GLN A 125 24.61 10.15 3.19
N TYR A 126 24.07 9.65 2.09
CA TYR A 126 22.61 9.51 1.94
C TYR A 126 22.05 8.44 2.90
N LEU A 127 22.73 7.30 3.03
CA LEU A 127 22.32 6.22 3.93
C LEU A 127 22.34 6.67 5.40
N GLU A 128 23.36 7.41 5.82
CA GLU A 128 23.40 8.00 7.18
C GLU A 128 22.21 8.96 7.42
N LYS A 129 21.93 9.83 6.45
CA LYS A 129 20.81 10.78 6.55
C LYS A 129 19.45 10.07 6.59
N ILE A 130 19.25 9.06 5.75
CA ILE A 130 17.95 8.37 5.65
C ILE A 130 17.67 7.51 6.88
N ILE A 131 18.69 6.90 7.48
CA ILE A 131 18.55 6.16 8.75
C ILE A 131 18.03 7.09 9.85
N SER A 132 18.59 8.30 9.97
CA SER A 132 18.10 9.29 10.95
C SER A 132 16.64 9.69 10.72
N GLN A 133 16.19 9.76 9.46
CA GLN A 133 14.77 9.98 9.15
C GLN A 133 13.91 8.79 9.58
N TYR A 134 14.37 7.55 9.36
CA TYR A 134 13.65 6.34 9.75
C TYR A 134 13.46 6.25 11.27
N ASP A 135 14.48 6.56 12.06
CA ASP A 135 14.39 6.54 13.54
C ASP A 135 13.29 7.48 14.06
N THR A 136 13.03 8.57 13.34
CA THR A 136 12.00 9.55 13.70
C THR A 136 10.61 9.15 13.19
N LEU A 137 10.54 8.62 11.97
CA LEU A 137 9.28 8.40 11.25
C LEU A 137 8.67 7.02 11.54
N PHE A 138 9.46 5.95 11.58
CA PHE A 138 8.97 4.58 11.68
C PHE A 138 8.20 4.26 12.97
N PRO A 139 8.56 4.79 14.16
CA PRO A 139 7.73 4.59 15.36
C PRO A 139 6.29 5.07 15.19
N ASN A 140 6.04 6.02 14.29
CA ASN A 140 4.73 6.60 14.02
C ASN A 140 3.98 5.93 12.85
N ALA A 141 4.50 4.82 12.31
CA ALA A 141 3.83 4.09 11.24
C ALA A 141 2.42 3.70 11.67
N GLN A 142 1.43 3.81 10.78
CA GLN A 142 0.02 3.56 11.11
C GLN A 142 -0.43 2.22 10.55
N ILE A 143 -1.17 1.44 11.33
CA ILE A 143 -1.85 0.25 10.79
C ILE A 143 -2.86 0.72 9.73
N LEU A 144 -3.03 -0.08 8.68
CA LEU A 144 -3.75 0.39 7.51
C LEU A 144 -5.25 0.24 7.69
N PRO A 145 -6.04 1.04 6.96
CA PRO A 145 -7.48 0.89 6.93
C PRO A 145 -7.87 -0.56 6.63
N GLY A 146 -8.64 -1.17 7.53
CA GLY A 146 -9.11 -2.56 7.43
C GLY A 146 -8.14 -3.64 7.92
N ALA A 147 -6.83 -3.37 8.05
CA ALA A 147 -5.86 -4.37 8.50
C ALA A 147 -6.12 -4.84 9.94
N GLU A 148 -6.42 -3.90 10.85
CA GLU A 148 -6.76 -4.25 12.24
C GLU A 148 -8.03 -5.10 12.33
N LYS A 149 -9.08 -4.70 11.60
CA LYS A 149 -10.33 -5.45 11.51
C LYS A 149 -10.08 -6.88 11.00
N LEU A 150 -9.31 -7.02 9.92
CA LEU A 150 -8.97 -8.32 9.35
C LEU A 150 -8.18 -9.20 10.33
N VAL A 151 -7.09 -8.70 10.90
CA VAL A 151 -6.24 -9.48 11.81
C VAL A 151 -7.00 -9.91 13.06
N ARG A 152 -7.76 -9.01 13.69
CA ARG A 152 -8.59 -9.36 14.86
C ARG A 152 -9.66 -10.39 14.51
N HIS A 153 -10.26 -10.29 13.33
CA HIS A 153 -11.24 -11.27 12.83
C HIS A 153 -10.61 -12.65 12.64
N LEU A 154 -9.48 -12.74 11.94
CA LEU A 154 -8.77 -14.01 11.72
C LEU A 154 -8.32 -14.63 13.05
N HIS A 155 -7.77 -13.82 13.96
CA HIS A 155 -7.37 -14.26 15.29
C HIS A 155 -8.57 -14.79 16.11
N LYS A 156 -9.71 -14.10 16.10
CA LYS A 156 -10.96 -14.53 16.76
C LYS A 156 -11.43 -15.91 16.27
N HIS A 157 -11.28 -16.18 14.97
CA HIS A 157 -11.66 -17.45 14.35
C HIS A 157 -10.54 -18.50 14.36
N SER A 158 -9.44 -18.24 15.09
CA SER A 158 -8.28 -19.15 15.16
C SER A 158 -7.68 -19.49 13.79
N ILE A 159 -7.78 -18.57 12.83
CA ILE A 159 -7.09 -18.68 11.55
C ILE A 159 -5.64 -18.24 11.75
N PRO A 160 -4.65 -19.11 11.52
CA PRO A 160 -3.24 -18.78 11.72
C PRO A 160 -2.79 -17.74 10.69
N ILE A 161 -2.06 -16.73 11.16
CA ILE A 161 -1.53 -15.64 10.35
C ILE A 161 -0.08 -15.36 10.75
N ALA A 162 0.73 -14.92 9.81
CA ALA A 162 2.14 -14.61 10.03
C ALA A 162 2.56 -13.41 9.19
N ILE A 163 3.68 -12.79 9.59
CA ILE A 163 4.26 -11.65 8.88
C ILE A 163 5.43 -12.13 8.03
N ALA A 164 5.42 -11.80 6.74
CA ALA A 164 6.52 -12.03 5.80
C ALA A 164 7.00 -10.70 5.21
N SER A 165 8.10 -10.16 5.74
CA SER A 165 8.62 -8.84 5.36
C SER A 165 9.92 -8.94 4.57
N GLY A 166 10.11 -8.03 3.62
CA GLY A 166 11.39 -7.85 2.93
C GLY A 166 12.45 -7.14 3.77
N GLY A 167 12.04 -6.45 4.84
CA GLY A 167 12.92 -5.62 5.67
C GLY A 167 13.83 -6.41 6.61
N ALA A 168 14.73 -5.67 7.29
CA ALA A 168 15.60 -6.17 8.35
C ALA A 168 14.95 -6.01 9.74
N GLN A 169 15.49 -6.73 10.72
CA GLN A 169 15.07 -6.72 12.13
C GLN A 169 14.89 -5.29 12.68
N ASP A 170 15.92 -4.45 12.61
CA ASP A 170 15.89 -3.09 13.18
C ASP A 170 14.75 -2.24 12.60
N SER A 171 14.53 -2.33 11.28
CA SER A 171 13.44 -1.63 10.62
C SER A 171 12.08 -2.15 11.07
N PHE A 172 11.92 -3.47 11.22
CA PHE A 172 10.68 -4.07 11.72
C PHE A 172 10.39 -3.64 13.18
N GLU A 173 11.41 -3.60 14.02
CA GLU A 173 11.27 -3.20 15.43
C GLU A 173 10.81 -1.76 15.57
N LEU A 174 11.39 -0.84 14.82
CA LEU A 174 10.98 0.57 14.76
C LEU A 174 9.54 0.73 14.26
N LYS A 175 9.19 0.05 13.17
CA LYS A 175 7.83 0.12 12.57
C LYS A 175 6.75 -0.45 13.48
N THR A 176 7.14 -1.31 14.42
CA THR A 176 6.22 -1.99 15.35
C THR A 176 6.33 -1.49 16.78
N THR A 177 7.10 -0.42 17.05
CA THR A 177 7.29 0.13 18.40
C THR A 177 5.95 0.38 19.11
N ASN A 178 4.99 1.00 18.41
CA ASN A 178 3.68 1.34 18.96
C ASN A 178 2.58 0.29 18.65
N HIS A 179 2.94 -0.87 18.08
CA HIS A 179 2.00 -1.89 17.59
C HIS A 179 2.27 -3.28 18.18
N LYS A 180 2.89 -3.35 19.37
CA LYS A 180 3.30 -4.65 19.95
C LYS A 180 2.11 -5.57 20.18
N GLU A 181 1.00 -5.08 20.71
CA GLU A 181 -0.23 -5.88 20.89
C GLU A 181 -0.71 -6.44 19.53
N PHE A 182 -0.73 -5.61 18.49
CA PHE A 182 -1.11 -6.04 17.15
C PHE A 182 -0.23 -7.18 16.63
N VAL A 183 1.09 -7.07 16.83
CA VAL A 183 2.06 -8.10 16.41
C VAL A 183 1.88 -9.41 17.18
N THR A 184 1.40 -9.39 18.43
CA THR A 184 1.17 -10.63 19.21
C THR A 184 0.06 -11.53 18.65
N MET A 185 -0.80 -11.02 17.77
CA MET A 185 -1.83 -11.83 17.10
C MET A 185 -1.28 -12.71 15.96
N PHE A 186 -0.01 -12.52 15.57
CA PHE A 186 0.64 -13.32 14.54
C PHE A 186 1.40 -14.49 15.16
N SER A 187 1.34 -15.65 14.52
CA SER A 187 2.03 -16.88 14.96
C SER A 187 3.55 -16.72 14.96
N HIS A 188 4.10 -16.05 13.95
CA HIS A 188 5.51 -15.76 13.80
C HIS A 188 5.76 -14.65 12.78
N VAL A 189 7.03 -14.23 12.71
CA VAL A 189 7.54 -13.21 11.78
C VAL A 189 8.73 -13.78 11.02
N VAL A 190 8.77 -13.55 9.70
CA VAL A 190 9.90 -13.87 8.82
C VAL A 190 10.39 -12.57 8.19
N LEU A 191 11.67 -12.24 8.40
CA LEU A 191 12.29 -11.01 7.91
C LEU A 191 13.39 -11.32 6.90
N ALA A 192 13.05 -11.27 5.62
CA ALA A 192 13.89 -11.75 4.53
C ALA A 192 15.34 -11.22 4.52
N SER A 193 15.58 -9.99 4.99
CA SER A 193 16.94 -9.41 4.98
C SER A 193 17.86 -9.96 6.07
N THR A 194 17.31 -10.57 7.12
CA THR A 194 18.08 -11.07 8.29
C THR A 194 17.81 -12.54 8.58
N ASP A 195 16.87 -13.16 7.87
CA ASP A 195 16.49 -14.55 8.08
C ASP A 195 17.39 -15.49 7.27
N PRO A 196 18.16 -16.38 7.91
CA PRO A 196 19.13 -17.23 7.22
C PRO A 196 18.48 -18.31 6.33
N GLU A 197 17.19 -18.60 6.52
CA GLU A 197 16.46 -19.54 5.66
C GLU A 197 16.01 -18.88 4.34
N VAL A 198 16.00 -17.54 4.29
CA VAL A 198 15.59 -16.78 3.11
C VAL A 198 16.83 -16.42 2.28
N GLN A 199 17.12 -17.23 1.26
CA GLN A 199 18.30 -17.03 0.41
C GLN A 199 18.09 -15.89 -0.59
N ASN A 200 16.88 -15.78 -1.14
CA ASN A 200 16.54 -14.79 -2.16
C ASN A 200 15.34 -13.94 -1.69
N GLY A 201 15.51 -12.63 -1.74
CA GLY A 201 14.40 -11.70 -1.49
C GLY A 201 13.38 -11.68 -2.63
N LYS A 202 12.21 -11.08 -2.39
CA LYS A 202 11.18 -10.80 -3.41
C LYS A 202 11.83 -10.18 -4.67
N PRO A 203 11.52 -10.66 -5.89
CA PRO A 203 10.37 -11.49 -6.27
C PRO A 203 10.58 -13.01 -6.14
N ALA A 204 11.67 -13.48 -5.55
CA ALA A 204 11.81 -14.91 -5.25
C ALA A 204 10.80 -15.34 -4.14
N PRO A 205 10.33 -16.59 -4.17
CA PRO A 205 9.26 -17.06 -3.29
C PRO A 205 9.72 -17.37 -1.85
N ASP A 206 11.04 -17.38 -1.61
CA ASP A 206 11.68 -17.92 -0.41
C ASP A 206 11.03 -17.42 0.90
N VAL A 207 10.78 -16.12 1.03
CA VAL A 207 10.19 -15.55 2.25
C VAL A 207 8.80 -16.09 2.57
N PHE A 208 7.98 -16.34 1.54
CA PHE A 208 6.64 -16.88 1.73
C PHE A 208 6.68 -18.39 1.99
N LEU A 209 7.55 -19.13 1.31
CA LEU A 209 7.75 -20.56 1.55
C LEU A 209 8.28 -20.83 2.97
N VAL A 210 9.28 -20.08 3.42
CA VAL A 210 9.79 -20.14 4.79
C VAL A 210 8.69 -19.78 5.79
N CYS A 211 7.91 -18.73 5.51
CA CYS A 211 6.79 -18.33 6.36
C CYS A 211 5.73 -19.43 6.49
N ALA A 212 5.33 -20.07 5.39
CA ALA A 212 4.39 -21.20 5.40
C ALA A 212 4.96 -22.39 6.20
N ASN A 213 6.23 -22.73 5.99
CA ASN A 213 6.88 -23.86 6.67
C ASN A 213 7.01 -23.71 8.19
N ARG A 214 6.94 -22.48 8.72
CA ARG A 214 7.02 -22.21 10.17
C ARG A 214 5.70 -22.37 10.90
N PHE A 215 4.56 -22.49 10.20
CA PHE A 215 3.31 -22.87 10.86
C PHE A 215 3.38 -24.33 11.32
N SER A 216 2.70 -24.62 12.43
CA SER A 216 2.70 -25.95 13.05
C SER A 216 2.08 -27.05 12.18
N ASP A 217 1.14 -26.68 11.30
CA ASP A 217 0.48 -27.57 10.35
C ASP A 217 1.14 -27.58 8.95
N THR A 218 2.13 -26.70 8.73
CA THR A 218 2.91 -26.60 7.47
C THR A 218 1.99 -26.62 6.24
N PRO A 219 1.12 -25.60 6.07
CA PRO A 219 0.14 -25.58 5.00
C PRO A 219 0.81 -25.63 3.63
N LYS A 220 0.17 -26.30 2.67
CA LYS A 220 0.64 -26.27 1.28
C LYS A 220 0.51 -24.85 0.72
N PRO A 221 1.37 -24.42 -0.21
CA PRO A 221 1.29 -23.07 -0.75
C PRO A 221 -0.08 -22.70 -1.32
N GLU A 222 -0.79 -23.64 -1.96
CA GLU A 222 -2.10 -23.36 -2.55
C GLU A 222 -3.20 -23.09 -1.51
N GLN A 223 -2.94 -23.43 -0.24
CA GLN A 223 -3.80 -23.15 0.91
C GLN A 223 -3.46 -21.82 1.60
N CYS A 224 -2.40 -21.13 1.16
CA CYS A 224 -1.96 -19.87 1.72
C CYS A 224 -2.55 -18.68 0.93
N LEU A 225 -2.97 -17.66 1.68
CA LEU A 225 -3.41 -16.38 1.12
C LEU A 225 -2.41 -15.29 1.51
N VAL A 226 -1.72 -14.75 0.53
CA VAL A 226 -0.79 -13.63 0.69
C VAL A 226 -1.55 -12.32 0.49
N PHE A 227 -1.24 -11.34 1.32
CA PHE A 227 -1.67 -9.97 1.11
C PHE A 227 -0.44 -9.10 0.84
N GLU A 228 -0.47 -8.30 -0.22
CA GLU A 228 0.70 -7.56 -0.72
C GLU A 228 0.30 -6.20 -1.29
N ASP A 229 1.24 -5.27 -1.38
CA ASP A 229 1.03 -3.93 -1.96
C ASP A 229 1.94 -3.67 -3.16
N ALA A 230 3.06 -4.40 -3.26
CA ALA A 230 4.08 -4.18 -4.28
C ALA A 230 4.13 -5.29 -5.35
N PRO A 231 4.44 -4.96 -6.62
CA PRO A 231 4.52 -5.95 -7.71
C PRO A 231 5.52 -7.09 -7.45
N ASN A 232 6.64 -6.81 -6.79
CA ASN A 232 7.64 -7.83 -6.45
C ASN A 232 7.10 -8.83 -5.40
N GLY A 233 6.28 -8.37 -4.45
CA GLY A 233 5.60 -9.22 -3.48
C GLY A 233 4.54 -10.09 -4.14
N VAL A 234 3.75 -9.53 -5.06
CA VAL A 234 2.80 -10.31 -5.87
C VAL A 234 3.53 -11.40 -6.66
N ALA A 235 4.62 -11.05 -7.34
CA ALA A 235 5.42 -12.00 -8.10
C ALA A 235 5.98 -13.13 -7.21
N ALA A 236 6.44 -12.80 -5.99
CA ALA A 236 6.93 -13.79 -5.03
C ALA A 236 5.82 -14.72 -4.51
N GLY A 237 4.63 -14.19 -4.21
CA GLY A 237 3.49 -15.00 -3.77
C GLY A 237 3.02 -15.96 -4.87
N VAL A 238 2.93 -15.46 -6.11
CA VAL A 238 2.59 -16.27 -7.28
C VAL A 238 3.66 -17.34 -7.55
N ALA A 239 4.95 -16.98 -7.48
CA ALA A 239 6.05 -17.93 -7.65
C ALA A 239 6.08 -19.01 -6.56
N ALA A 240 5.57 -18.69 -5.36
CA ALA A 240 5.43 -19.66 -4.27
C ALA A 240 4.25 -20.62 -4.49
N GLY A 241 3.36 -20.37 -5.46
CA GLY A 241 2.13 -21.16 -5.66
C GLY A 241 0.97 -20.72 -4.76
N MET A 242 1.01 -19.51 -4.21
CA MET A 242 0.00 -18.98 -3.29
C MET A 242 -1.00 -18.06 -3.99
N GLN A 243 -2.20 -17.92 -3.42
CA GLN A 243 -3.13 -16.87 -3.82
C GLN A 243 -2.67 -15.52 -3.27
N VAL A 244 -2.91 -14.44 -4.02
CA VAL A 244 -2.46 -13.09 -3.63
C VAL A 244 -3.58 -12.07 -3.73
N VAL A 245 -3.88 -11.40 -2.62
CA VAL A 245 -4.71 -10.19 -2.57
C VAL A 245 -3.78 -8.99 -2.58
N MET A 246 -3.83 -8.20 -3.64
CA MET A 246 -3.03 -6.99 -3.77
C MET A 246 -3.82 -5.75 -3.35
N VAL A 247 -3.18 -4.87 -2.59
CA VAL A 247 -3.70 -3.55 -2.20
C VAL A 247 -2.67 -2.49 -2.59
N PRO A 248 -2.61 -2.08 -3.87
CA PRO A 248 -1.57 -1.20 -4.39
C PRO A 248 -1.77 0.27 -4.02
N ASP A 249 -0.70 1.06 -4.09
CA ASP A 249 -0.82 2.52 -4.16
C ASP A 249 -1.71 2.92 -5.35
N PRO A 250 -2.68 3.84 -5.18
CA PRO A 250 -3.64 4.20 -6.23
C PRO A 250 -3.00 4.85 -7.47
N ARG A 251 -1.72 5.23 -7.41
CA ARG A 251 -0.95 5.77 -8.55
C ARG A 251 -0.21 4.69 -9.34
N LEU A 252 -0.21 3.44 -8.88
CA LEU A 252 0.43 2.32 -9.59
C LEU A 252 -0.34 2.00 -10.87
N ASP A 253 0.38 1.76 -11.97
CA ASP A 253 -0.23 1.34 -13.25
C ASP A 253 -0.87 -0.05 -13.08
N ASP A 254 -2.13 -0.22 -13.48
CA ASP A 254 -2.87 -1.49 -13.46
C ASP A 254 -2.11 -2.65 -14.13
N LYS A 255 -1.23 -2.37 -15.09
CA LYS A 255 -0.38 -3.41 -15.72
C LYS A 255 0.57 -4.06 -14.74
N MET A 256 0.91 -3.38 -13.65
CA MET A 256 1.83 -3.85 -12.59
C MET A 256 1.12 -4.67 -11.51
N THR A 257 -0.20 -4.79 -11.56
CA THR A 257 -0.98 -5.63 -10.61
C THR A 257 -1.27 -7.02 -11.16
N LYS A 258 -0.73 -7.35 -12.35
CA LYS A 258 -0.92 -8.65 -13.01
C LYS A 258 -0.40 -9.79 -12.12
N GLY A 259 -1.19 -10.86 -12.03
CA GLY A 259 -0.86 -12.05 -11.26
C GLY A 259 -1.54 -12.11 -9.89
N ALA A 260 -2.01 -10.98 -9.35
CA ALA A 260 -2.83 -10.99 -8.14
C ALA A 260 -4.16 -11.71 -8.39
N SER A 261 -4.58 -12.54 -7.43
CA SER A 261 -5.89 -13.22 -7.42
C SER A 261 -7.03 -12.23 -7.25
N GLN A 262 -6.80 -11.17 -6.46
CA GLN A 262 -7.72 -10.05 -6.28
C GLN A 262 -6.93 -8.75 -6.10
N VAL A 263 -7.41 -7.65 -6.66
CA VAL A 263 -6.86 -6.30 -6.42
C VAL A 263 -7.93 -5.48 -5.71
N LEU A 264 -7.58 -4.91 -4.56
CA LEU A 264 -8.46 -4.09 -3.72
C LEU A 264 -7.92 -2.66 -3.62
N LYS A 265 -8.83 -1.71 -3.40
CA LYS A 265 -8.45 -0.32 -3.09
C LYS A 265 -8.19 -0.11 -1.60
N SER A 266 -8.85 -0.91 -0.76
CA SER A 266 -8.70 -0.94 0.69
C SER A 266 -8.86 -2.35 1.21
N LEU A 267 -8.18 -2.71 2.32
CA LEU A 267 -8.47 -3.96 3.03
C LEU A 267 -9.87 -3.95 3.65
N GLU A 268 -10.50 -2.78 3.79
CA GLU A 268 -11.90 -2.68 4.19
C GLU A 268 -12.86 -3.33 3.18
N ASP A 269 -12.45 -3.41 1.91
CA ASP A 269 -13.21 -4.06 0.84
C ASP A 269 -12.97 -5.58 0.77
N PHE A 270 -12.05 -6.12 1.58
CA PHE A 270 -11.77 -7.55 1.57
C PHE A 270 -12.96 -8.34 2.10
N ARG A 271 -13.34 -9.40 1.37
CA ARG A 271 -14.44 -10.31 1.73
C ARG A 271 -13.87 -11.70 2.02
N PRO A 272 -13.67 -12.07 3.30
CA PRO A 272 -13.00 -13.33 3.67
C PRO A 272 -13.63 -14.58 3.04
N GLU A 273 -14.96 -14.61 2.91
CA GLU A 273 -15.70 -15.76 2.39
C GLU A 273 -15.41 -16.10 0.93
N LEU A 274 -14.86 -15.16 0.15
CA LEU A 274 -14.41 -15.43 -1.22
C LEU A 274 -13.20 -16.36 -1.29
N PHE A 275 -12.47 -16.49 -0.17
CA PHE A 275 -11.28 -17.33 -0.03
C PHE A 275 -11.50 -18.49 0.96
N GLY A 276 -12.77 -18.82 1.27
CA GLY A 276 -13.11 -19.89 2.20
C GLY A 276 -12.84 -19.57 3.67
N LEU A 277 -12.60 -18.30 4.01
CA LEU A 277 -12.44 -17.83 5.38
C LEU A 277 -13.82 -17.47 5.99
N PRO A 278 -13.94 -17.45 7.34
CA PRO A 278 -15.18 -17.03 7.99
C PRO A 278 -15.56 -15.60 7.60
N LYS A 279 -16.83 -15.37 7.24
CA LYS A 279 -17.35 -14.01 6.97
C LYS A 279 -17.22 -13.10 8.19
N TYR A 280 -17.13 -11.79 7.98
CA TYR A 280 -17.22 -10.83 9.09
C TYR A 280 -18.58 -10.97 9.82
N ASP A 281 -18.55 -10.73 11.13
CA ASP A 281 -19.76 -10.51 11.90
C ASP A 281 -20.30 -9.12 11.52
N ASP A 282 -21.47 -9.08 10.88
CA ASP A 282 -22.14 -7.84 10.45
C ASP A 282 -22.49 -6.93 11.65
#